data_AF-A0A819HIK6-F1
#
_entry.id   AF-A0A819HIK6-F1
#
_cell.length_a   1.000
_cell.length_b   1.000
_cell.length_c   1.000
_cell.angle_alpha   90.00
_cell.angle_beta   90.00
_cell.angle_gamma   90.00
#
_symmetry.space_group_name_H-M   'P 1'
#
loop_
_entity.id
_entity.type
_entity.pdbx_description
1 polymer ?
#
loop_
_entity_poly.entity_id
_entity_poly.type
_entity_poly.pdbx_seq_one_letter_code
_entity_poly.pdbx_strand_id
1 'polypeptide(L)'
;MYFQLFLHILLHLEVDNAKQDMFDVCHRQYDGNEYKLKNIEEFERNYTVDKVIQWYTYDTFLYRISNKALRIEDINMLFTLRYYIKDLFFQLKQFNEND
;
A
#
# COMPACT_ATOMS: atom_id res chain seq x y z
N MET A 1 0.01 -19.79 7.43
CA MET A 1 0.70 -19.71 8.74
C MET A 1 1.86 -18.70 8.70
N TYR A 2 2.85 -18.82 7.81
CA TYR A 2 3.94 -17.83 7.69
C TYR A 2 3.49 -16.41 7.29
N PHE A 3 2.49 -16.30 6.41
CA PHE A 3 1.97 -15.00 5.96
C PHE A 3 1.28 -14.19 7.08
N GLN A 4 0.61 -14.86 8.02
CA GLN A 4 -0.02 -14.19 9.18
C GLN A 4 1.03 -13.64 10.15
N LEU A 5 2.13 -14.37 10.38
CA LEU A 5 3.25 -13.89 11.18
C LEU A 5 3.94 -12.70 10.50
N PHE A 6 4.14 -12.77 9.17
CA PHE A 6 4.68 -11.66 8.40
C PHE A 6 3.80 -10.41 8.48
N LEU A 7 2.49 -10.55 8.25
CA LEU A 7 1.53 -9.44 8.43
C LEU A 7 1.59 -8.87 9.85
N HIS A 8 1.64 -9.73 10.87
CA HIS A 8 1.75 -9.27 12.25
C HIS A 8 3.03 -8.43 12.46
N ILE A 9 4.18 -8.89 11.98
CA ILE A 9 5.43 -8.13 12.06
C ILE A 9 5.32 -6.80 11.30
N LEU A 10 4.81 -6.85 10.07
CA LEU A 10 4.65 -5.70 9.19
C LEU A 10 3.79 -4.60 9.83
N LEU A 11 2.69 -4.97 10.50
CA LEU A 11 1.73 -4.04 11.10
C LEU A 11 2.26 -3.36 12.38
N HIS A 12 3.15 -4.04 13.11
CA HIS A 12 3.71 -3.55 14.37
C HIS A 12 5.09 -2.89 14.21
N LEU A 13 5.69 -2.95 13.02
CA LEU A 13 6.97 -2.32 12.77
C LEU A 13 6.77 -0.82 12.57
N GLU A 14 7.28 -0.02 13.51
CA GLU A 14 7.39 1.42 13.35
C GLU A 14 8.73 1.74 12.68
N VAL A 15 8.66 2.24 11.46
CA VAL A 15 9.84 2.70 10.71
C VAL A 15 9.59 4.14 10.32
N ASP A 16 10.48 5.02 10.77
CA ASP A 16 10.50 6.41 10.35
C ASP A 16 10.60 6.47 8.81
N ASN A 17 9.87 7.40 8.19
CA ASN A 17 9.89 7.64 6.73
C ASN A 17 9.23 6.58 5.82
N ALA A 18 8.47 5.62 6.37
CA ALA A 18 7.79 4.59 5.56
C ALA A 18 6.93 5.14 4.40
N LYS A 19 6.30 6.31 4.59
CA LYS A 19 5.57 7.01 3.54
C LYS A 19 6.49 7.42 2.39
N GLN A 20 7.61 8.08 2.70
CA GLN A 20 8.55 8.57 1.68
C GLN A 20 9.21 7.42 0.92
N ASP A 21 9.66 6.38 1.63
CA ASP A 21 10.24 5.18 1.02
C ASP A 21 9.31 4.57 -0.04
N MET A 22 8.02 4.51 0.28
CA MET A 22 7.00 3.97 -0.61
C MET A 22 6.90 4.78 -1.91
N PHE A 23 6.86 6.11 -1.81
CA PHE A 23 6.80 7.00 -2.96
C PHE A 23 8.04 6.89 -3.82
N ASP A 24 9.23 6.90 -3.23
CA ASP A 24 10.49 6.81 -3.96
C ASP A 24 10.61 5.51 -4.76
N VAL A 25 10.09 4.40 -4.24
CA VAL A 25 10.03 3.13 -4.98
C VAL A 25 8.95 3.17 -6.06
N CYS A 26 7.76 3.69 -5.78
CA CYS A 26 6.67 3.78 -6.76
C CYS A 26 7.04 4.67 -7.96
N HIS A 27 7.69 5.82 -7.71
CA HIS A 27 8.17 6.71 -8.77
C HIS A 27 9.19 6.01 -9.66
N ARG A 28 10.17 5.32 -9.08
CA ARG A 28 11.16 4.55 -9.85
C ARG A 28 10.54 3.40 -10.66
N GLN A 29 9.53 2.74 -10.10
CA GLN A 29 8.86 1.61 -10.77
C GLN A 29 8.02 2.05 -11.98
N TYR A 30 7.54 3.29 -11.99
CA TYR A 30 6.72 3.85 -13.06
C TYR A 30 7.39 4.97 -13.83
N ASP A 31 8.72 5.02 -13.77
CA ASP A 31 9.49 5.94 -14.59
C ASP A 31 9.14 5.78 -16.08
N GLY A 32 8.97 6.91 -16.78
CA GLY A 32 8.48 6.95 -18.16
C GLY A 32 6.98 6.66 -18.36
N ASN A 33 6.19 6.41 -17.31
CA ASN A 33 4.73 6.30 -17.40
C ASN A 33 4.02 7.51 -16.77
N GLU A 34 3.86 8.58 -17.55
CA GLU A 34 3.28 9.84 -17.09
C GLU A 34 1.89 9.70 -16.45
N TYR A 35 1.05 8.79 -16.96
CA TYR A 35 -0.28 8.55 -16.41
C TYR A 35 -0.20 8.03 -14.97
N LYS A 36 0.69 7.06 -14.72
CA LYS A 36 0.87 6.48 -13.39
C LYS A 36 1.58 7.43 -12.44
N LEU A 37 2.56 8.20 -12.93
CA LEU A 37 3.21 9.24 -12.14
C LEU A 37 2.21 10.30 -11.65
N LYS A 38 1.29 10.76 -12.52
CA LYS A 38 0.20 11.65 -12.10
C LYS A 38 -0.71 11.02 -11.04
N ASN A 39 -1.01 9.73 -11.18
CA ASN A 39 -1.80 8.98 -10.20
C ASN A 39 -1.10 8.89 -8.83
N ILE A 40 0.23 8.75 -8.81
CA ILE A 40 1.05 8.76 -7.58
C ILE A 40 1.03 10.14 -6.93
N GLU A 41 1.21 11.21 -7.71
CA GLU A 41 1.14 12.59 -7.21
C GLU A 41 -0.25 12.93 -6.66
N GLU A 42 -1.31 12.47 -7.33
CA GLU A 42 -2.69 12.66 -6.86
C GLU A 42 -2.92 11.95 -5.53
N PHE A 43 -2.42 10.71 -5.42
CA PHE A 43 -2.45 9.96 -4.17
C PHE A 43 -1.66 10.69 -3.08
N GLU A 44 -0.44 11.15 -3.33
CA GLU A 44 0.38 11.85 -2.34
C GLU A 44 -0.32 13.07 -1.75
N ARG A 45 -1.04 13.83 -2.59
CA ARG A 45 -1.74 15.06 -2.20
C ARG A 45 -3.10 14.81 -1.53
N ASN A 46 -3.83 13.80 -1.98
CA ASN A 46 -5.23 13.58 -1.57
C ASN A 46 -5.41 12.36 -0.67
N TYR A 47 -4.35 11.63 -0.35
CA TYR A 47 -4.43 10.46 0.51
C TYR A 47 -4.84 10.86 1.92
N THR A 48 -5.96 10.29 2.35
CA THR A 48 -6.42 10.29 3.72
C THR A 48 -6.78 8.86 4.08
N VAL A 49 -6.64 8.52 5.37
CA VAL A 49 -6.90 7.17 5.85
C VAL A 49 -8.28 6.72 5.40
N ASP A 50 -9.34 7.50 5.59
CA ASP A 50 -10.74 7.21 5.22
C ASP A 50 -10.96 6.82 3.74
N LYS A 51 -10.03 7.15 2.83
CA LYS A 51 -10.10 6.79 1.41
C LYS A 51 -9.27 5.57 1.03
N VAL A 52 -8.57 4.93 1.97
CA VAL A 52 -7.63 3.82 1.69
C VAL A 52 -8.30 2.66 0.94
N ILE A 53 -9.54 2.32 1.29
CA ILE A 53 -10.32 1.27 0.59
C ILE A 53 -10.63 1.70 -0.84
N GLN A 54 -10.99 2.97 -1.08
CA GLN A 54 -11.24 3.48 -2.43
C GLN A 54 -10.00 3.40 -3.32
N TRP A 55 -8.82 3.73 -2.77
CA TRP A 55 -7.55 3.58 -3.47
C TRP A 55 -7.20 2.12 -3.76
N TYR A 56 -7.69 1.17 -2.96
CA TYR A 56 -7.55 -0.26 -3.20
C TYR A 56 -8.52 -0.77 -4.26
N THR A 57 -9.74 -0.25 -4.32
CA THR A 57 -10.78 -0.77 -5.24
C THR A 57 -10.71 -0.14 -6.63
N TYR A 58 -10.19 1.08 -6.76
CA TYR A 58 -9.91 1.66 -8.07
C TYR A 58 -8.67 1.05 -8.72
N ASP A 59 -8.66 0.96 -10.06
CA ASP A 59 -7.52 0.48 -10.84
C ASP A 59 -6.37 1.50 -10.85
N THR A 60 -5.76 1.65 -9.68
CA THR A 60 -4.67 2.59 -9.40
C THR A 60 -3.34 1.85 -9.38
N PHE A 61 -2.25 2.60 -9.25
CA PHE A 61 -0.94 2.00 -9.06
C PHE A 61 -0.87 1.11 -7.80
N LEU A 62 -1.57 1.49 -6.72
CA LEU A 62 -1.59 0.74 -5.46
C LEU A 62 -2.31 -0.59 -5.60
N TYR A 63 -3.47 -0.62 -6.26
CA TYR A 63 -4.17 -1.88 -6.54
C TYR A 63 -3.24 -2.85 -7.30
N ARG A 64 -2.57 -2.35 -8.35
CA ARG A 64 -1.72 -3.19 -9.20
C ARG A 64 -0.45 -3.67 -8.50
N ILE A 65 0.29 -2.81 -7.81
CA ILE A 65 1.51 -3.20 -7.10
C ILE A 65 1.17 -4.13 -5.94
N SER A 66 0.17 -3.79 -5.13
CA SER A 66 -0.21 -4.59 -3.96
C SER A 66 -0.65 -5.99 -4.36
N ASN A 67 -1.55 -6.13 -5.34
CA ASN A 67 -2.00 -7.46 -5.77
C ASN A 67 -0.89 -8.27 -6.44
N LYS A 68 0.00 -7.62 -7.21
CA LYS A 68 1.16 -8.30 -7.77
C LYS A 68 2.08 -8.82 -6.67
N ALA A 69 2.43 -7.96 -5.70
CA ALA A 69 3.32 -8.30 -4.60
C ALA A 69 2.76 -9.44 -3.73
N LEU A 70 1.45 -9.40 -3.43
CA LEU A 70 0.75 -10.47 -2.73
C LEU A 70 0.78 -11.79 -3.52
N ARG A 71 0.50 -11.75 -4.82
CA ARG A 71 0.43 -12.96 -5.67
C ARG A 71 1.76 -13.69 -5.81
N ILE A 72 2.88 -12.96 -5.79
CA ILE A 72 4.23 -13.54 -5.92
C ILE A 72 4.98 -13.60 -4.59
N GLU A 73 4.34 -13.24 -3.49
CA GLU A 73 4.93 -13.15 -2.15
C GLU A 73 6.20 -12.27 -2.11
N ASP A 74 6.18 -11.13 -2.80
CA ASP A 74 7.29 -10.17 -2.80
C ASP A 74 7.33 -9.40 -1.47
N ILE A 75 8.03 -10.00 -0.50
CA ILE A 75 8.19 -9.47 0.86
C ILE A 75 8.77 -8.05 0.85
N ASN A 76 9.74 -7.77 -0.03
CA ASN A 76 10.37 -6.44 -0.11
C ASN A 76 9.39 -5.38 -0.58
N MET A 77 8.55 -5.73 -1.56
CA MET A 77 7.50 -4.82 -2.04
C MET A 77 6.39 -4.64 -1.01
N LEU A 78 5.95 -5.71 -0.33
CA LEU A 78 4.98 -5.61 0.77
C LEU A 78 5.51 -4.75 1.93
N PHE A 79 6.81 -4.87 2.23
CA PHE A 79 7.47 -4.01 3.21
C PHE A 79 7.56 -2.55 2.75
N THR A 80 7.83 -2.31 1.48
CA THR A 80 7.83 -0.96 0.90
C THR A 80 6.44 -0.32 1.02
N LEU A 81 5.40 -1.10 0.74
CA LEU A 81 4.00 -0.68 0.84
C LEU A 81 3.45 -0.67 2.28
N ARG A 82 4.28 -0.92 3.31
CA ARG A 82 3.83 -1.08 4.71
C ARG A 82 2.97 0.06 5.23
N TYR A 83 3.28 1.30 4.81
CA TYR A 83 2.50 2.49 5.18
C TYR A 83 1.04 2.34 4.75
N TYR A 84 0.81 2.01 3.48
CA TYR A 84 -0.52 1.84 2.91
C TYR A 84 -1.21 0.54 3.37
N ILE A 85 -0.47 -0.57 3.42
CA ILE A 85 -1.02 -1.88 3.82
C ILE A 85 -1.52 -1.85 5.27
N LYS A 86 -0.83 -1.11 6.15
CA LYS A 86 -1.24 -0.94 7.54
C LYS A 86 -2.62 -0.28 7.63
N ASP A 87 -2.80 0.86 6.97
CA ASP A 87 -4.06 1.59 6.95
C ASP A 87 -5.18 0.75 6.31
N LEU A 88 -4.88 0.05 5.22
CA LEU A 88 -5.83 -0.82 4.54
C LEU A 88 -6.29 -1.97 5.44
N PHE A 89 -5.35 -2.62 6.14
CA PHE A 89 -5.67 -3.72 7.05
C PHE A 89 -6.57 -3.25 8.19
N PHE A 90 -6.25 -2.12 8.82
CA PHE A 90 -7.07 -1.60 9.92
C PHE A 90 -8.47 -1.23 9.47
N GLN A 91 -8.62 -0.63 8.28
CA GLN A 91 -9.95 -0.31 7.76
C GLN A 91 -10.77 -1.53 7.35
N LEU A 92 -10.16 -2.53 6.72
CA LEU A 92 -10.86 -3.77 6.42
C LEU A 92 -11.32 -4.48 7.69
N LYS A 93 -10.49 -4.45 8.74
CA LYS A 93 -10.87 -5.01 10.04
C LYS A 93 -12.05 -4.25 10.65
N GLN A 94 -12.01 -2.92 10.66
CA GLN A 94 -13.13 -2.11 11.13
C GLN A 94 -14.40 -2.33 10.30
N PHE A 95 -14.29 -2.44 8.98
CA PHE A 95 -15.42 -2.71 8.09
C PHE A 95 -16.07 -4.06 8.43
N ASN A 96 -15.29 -5.12 8.53
CA ASN A 96 -15.78 -6.47 8.83
C ASN A 96 -16.29 -6.65 10.28
N GLU A 97 -15.89 -5.81 11.23
CA GLU A 97 -16.41 -5.82 12.61
C GLU A 97 -17.75 -5.08 12.77
N ASN A 98 -18.15 -4.29 11.77
CA ASN A 98 -19.39 -3.50 11.76
C ASN A 98 -20.54 -4.15 10.93
N ASP A 99 -20.29 -5.30 10.29
CA ASP A 99 -21.27 -6.14 9.57
C ASP A 99 -21.66 -7.38 10.40
#